data_AF-A0A2V5UQD0-F1
#
_entry.id   AF-A0A2V5UQD0-F1
#
_cell.length_a   1.000
_cell.length_b   1.000
_cell.length_c   1.000
_cell.angle_alpha   90.00
_cell.angle_beta   90.00
_cell.angle_gamma   90.00
#
_symmetry.space_group_name_H-M   'P 1'
#
loop_
_entity.id
_entity.type
_entity.pdbx_description
1 polymer ?
#
loop_
_entity_poly.entity_id
_entity_poly.type
_entity_poly.pdbx_seq_one_letter_code
_entity_poly.pdbx_strand_id
1 'polypeptide(L)'
;MNPRREQSLDRDQQILDRLAKIEHKVDSIEQTNAFALRPEAERYFAEVKKIFGRSIRRAQVYLAADGARSVQEIAKHLGMQRQNVGPDLKHLGNEGLLELVDSRSNRDIWAKKPVDRTLRITPFLCKEFNFQKNGLRQKPGKRSSRPKKKR
;
A
#
# COMPACT_ATOMS: atom_id res chain seq x y z
N MET A 1 39.67 10.42 -22.20
CA MET A 1 38.37 9.88 -21.74
C MET A 1 38.46 8.37 -21.69
N ASN A 2 37.85 7.73 -20.68
CA ASN A 2 38.07 6.31 -20.39
C ASN A 2 36.93 5.49 -21.03
N PRO A 3 37.17 4.75 -22.14
CA PRO A 3 36.11 4.20 -22.98
C PRO A 3 35.20 3.18 -22.27
N ARG A 4 35.69 2.56 -21.19
CA ARG A 4 34.89 1.67 -20.33
C ARG A 4 33.80 2.41 -19.53
N ARG A 5 33.99 3.69 -19.19
CA ARG A 5 33.01 4.50 -18.46
C ARG A 5 31.89 5.01 -19.37
N GLU A 6 32.19 5.33 -20.63
CA GLU A 6 31.17 5.73 -21.61
C GLU A 6 30.23 4.58 -21.96
N GLN A 7 30.75 3.37 -22.13
CA GLN A 7 29.93 2.18 -22.39
C GLN A 7 29.02 1.79 -21.22
N SER A 8 29.45 1.99 -19.96
CA SER A 8 28.59 1.74 -18.80
C SER A 8 27.47 2.78 -18.69
N LEU A 9 27.78 4.06 -18.94
CA LEU A 9 26.78 5.14 -18.90
C LEU A 9 25.70 4.96 -19.97
N ASP A 10 26.09 4.53 -21.18
CA ASP A 10 25.15 4.24 -22.26
C ASP A 10 24.25 3.03 -21.92
N ARG A 11 24.82 1.98 -21.31
CA ARG A 11 24.03 0.83 -20.83
C ARG A 11 23.04 1.22 -19.73
N ASP A 12 23.47 2.03 -18.76
CA ASP A 12 22.62 2.48 -17.66
C ASP A 12 21.48 3.37 -18.18
N GLN A 13 21.77 4.24 -19.16
CA GLN A 13 20.74 5.06 -19.81
C GLN A 13 19.72 4.20 -20.57
N GLN A 14 20.17 3.17 -21.30
CA GLN A 14 19.28 2.22 -21.98
C GLN A 14 18.40 1.43 -21.00
N ILE A 15 18.91 1.12 -19.80
CA ILE A 15 18.13 0.47 -18.73
C ILE A 15 17.07 1.44 -18.19
N LEU A 16 17.44 2.68 -17.89
CA LEU A 16 16.51 3.71 -17.40
C LEU A 16 15.39 3.99 -18.42
N ASP A 17 15.73 4.09 -19.70
CA ASP A 17 14.74 4.32 -20.76
C ASP A 17 13.77 3.13 -20.92
N ARG A 18 14.26 1.90 -20.73
CA ARG A 18 13.40 0.71 -20.71
C ARG A 18 12.49 0.69 -19.48
N LEU A 19 13.01 1.03 -18.30
CA LEU A 19 12.23 1.12 -17.08
C LEU A 19 11.11 2.17 -17.20
N ALA A 20 11.42 3.38 -17.69
CA ALA A 20 10.43 4.42 -17.92
C ALA A 20 9.33 3.98 -18.90
N LYS A 21 9.69 3.29 -19.99
CA LYS A 21 8.71 2.73 -20.95
C LYS A 21 7.82 1.65 -20.34
N ILE A 22 8.36 0.83 -19.44
CA ILE A 22 7.60 -0.19 -18.71
C ILE A 22 6.65 0.49 -17.73
N GLU A 23 7.12 1.48 -16.97
CA GLU A 23 6.30 2.28 -16.04
C GLU A 23 5.12 2.93 -16.78
N HIS A 24 5.37 3.62 -17.89
CA HIS A 24 4.30 4.22 -18.70
C HIS A 24 3.28 3.21 -19.24
N LYS A 25 3.72 2.01 -19.65
CA LYS A 25 2.80 0.95 -20.08
C LYS A 25 1.97 0.41 -18.92
N VAL A 26 2.58 0.22 -17.75
CA VAL A 26 1.88 -0.19 -16.53
C VAL A 26 0.85 0.86 -16.15
N ASP A 27 1.20 2.14 -16.15
CA ASP A 27 0.29 3.25 -15.87
C ASP A 27 -0.90 3.28 -16.85
N SER A 28 -0.65 3.04 -18.14
CA SER A 28 -1.69 2.99 -19.16
C SER A 28 -2.64 1.80 -18.98
N ILE A 29 -2.12 0.63 -18.60
CA ILE A 29 -2.91 -0.56 -18.27
C ILE A 29 -3.72 -0.32 -16.99
N GLU A 30 -3.11 0.28 -15.96
CA GLU A 30 -3.80 0.65 -14.72
C GLU A 30 -4.93 1.65 -14.98
N GLN A 31 -4.72 2.65 -15.85
CA GLN A 31 -5.77 3.60 -16.25
C GLN A 31 -6.92 2.89 -16.99
N THR A 32 -6.60 2.03 -17.97
CA THR A 32 -7.59 1.28 -18.74
C THR A 32 -8.43 0.37 -17.84
N ASN A 33 -7.80 -0.35 -16.91
CA ASN A 33 -8.48 -1.20 -15.94
C ASN A 33 -9.32 -0.38 -14.94
N ALA A 34 -8.82 0.79 -14.51
CA ALA A 34 -9.56 1.67 -13.62
C ALA A 34 -10.83 2.26 -14.27
N PHE A 35 -10.84 2.50 -15.59
CA PHE A 35 -12.04 2.93 -16.31
C PHE A 35 -13.04 1.78 -16.50
N ALA A 36 -12.56 0.57 -16.79
CA ALA A 36 -13.41 -0.62 -16.95
C ALA A 36 -14.14 -1.00 -15.65
N LEU A 37 -13.54 -0.74 -14.49
CA LEU A 37 -14.10 -1.08 -13.17
C LEU A 37 -14.99 0.01 -12.56
N ARG A 38 -15.09 1.20 -13.15
CA ARG A 38 -15.95 2.29 -12.63
C ARG A 38 -17.43 1.90 -12.45
N PRO A 39 -18.07 1.17 -13.39
CA PRO A 39 -19.48 0.79 -13.26
C PRO A 39 -19.73 -0.19 -12.10
N GLU A 40 -18.72 -0.95 -11.69
CA GLU A 40 -18.81 -1.98 -10.64
C GLU A 40 -18.08 -1.58 -9.36
N ALA A 41 -17.42 -0.42 -9.36
CA ALA A 41 -16.59 0.06 -8.27
C ALA A 41 -17.36 0.07 -6.94
N GLU A 42 -18.62 0.50 -6.93
CA GLU A 42 -19.45 0.51 -5.72
C GLU A 42 -19.68 -0.90 -5.15
N ARG A 43 -19.87 -1.92 -5.99
CA ARG A 43 -20.00 -3.31 -5.55
C ARG A 43 -18.70 -3.81 -4.94
N TYR A 44 -17.58 -3.56 -5.62
CA TYR A 44 -16.26 -3.89 -5.11
C TYR A 44 -15.95 -3.16 -3.79
N PHE A 45 -16.33 -1.89 -3.66
CA PHE A 45 -16.20 -1.14 -2.41
C PHE A 45 -17.06 -1.73 -1.30
N ALA A 46 -18.28 -2.16 -1.60
CA ALA A 46 -19.14 -2.82 -0.62
C ALA A 46 -18.52 -4.15 -0.14
N GLU A 47 -17.94 -4.94 -1.05
CA GLU A 47 -17.23 -6.18 -0.70
C GLU A 47 -15.97 -5.90 0.14
N VAL A 48 -15.14 -4.94 -0.26
CA VAL A 48 -13.99 -4.49 0.55
C VAL A 48 -14.46 -4.03 1.94
N LYS A 49 -15.55 -3.26 2.02
CA LYS A 49 -16.11 -2.82 3.30
C LYS A 49 -16.61 -4.00 4.15
N LYS A 50 -17.12 -5.08 3.56
CA LYS A 50 -17.47 -6.31 4.29
C LYS A 50 -16.22 -7.01 4.83
N ILE A 51 -15.15 -7.09 4.04
CA ILE A 51 -13.87 -7.70 4.46
C ILE A 51 -13.29 -6.98 5.68
N PHE A 52 -13.29 -5.65 5.70
CA PHE A 52 -12.77 -4.88 6.84
C PHE A 52 -13.79 -4.73 7.98
N GLY A 53 -15.08 -4.69 7.65
CA GLY A 53 -16.18 -4.49 8.59
C GLY A 53 -15.96 -3.26 9.47
N ARG A 54 -16.14 -3.42 10.78
CA ARG A 54 -15.81 -2.42 11.81
C ARG A 54 -14.42 -2.63 12.42
N SER A 55 -13.62 -3.53 11.87
CA SER A 55 -12.32 -3.90 12.46
C SER A 55 -11.26 -2.86 12.14
N ILE A 56 -11.15 -1.88 13.03
CA ILE A 56 -10.10 -0.86 13.02
C ILE A 56 -8.71 -1.51 12.94
N ARG A 57 -8.47 -2.55 13.76
CA ARG A 57 -7.19 -3.25 13.82
C ARG A 57 -6.80 -3.87 12.48
N ARG A 58 -7.75 -4.53 11.80
CA ARG A 58 -7.50 -5.15 10.50
C ARG A 58 -7.12 -4.13 9.44
N ALA A 59 -7.79 -2.97 9.44
CA ALA A 59 -7.41 -1.87 8.57
C ALA A 59 -5.99 -1.36 8.85
N GLN A 60 -5.59 -1.24 10.12
CA GLN A 60 -4.21 -0.84 10.47
C GLN A 60 -3.18 -1.85 9.99
N VAL A 61 -3.44 -3.15 10.23
CA VAL A 61 -2.57 -4.25 9.81
C VAL A 61 -2.41 -4.27 8.29
N TYR A 62 -3.51 -4.12 7.55
CA TYR A 62 -3.48 -4.05 6.10
C TYR A 62 -2.66 -2.86 5.58
N LEU A 63 -2.88 -1.67 6.15
CA LEU A 63 -2.15 -0.46 5.74
C LEU A 63 -0.65 -0.60 6.03
N ALA A 64 -0.28 -1.18 7.17
CA ALA A 64 1.11 -1.40 7.58
C ALA A 64 1.86 -2.49 6.79
N ALA A 65 1.15 -3.38 6.11
CA ALA A 65 1.73 -4.39 5.22
C ALA A 65 2.13 -3.74 3.88
N ASP A 66 3.43 -3.60 3.64
CA ASP A 66 4.00 -2.92 2.47
C ASP A 66 4.98 -3.78 1.66
N GLY A 67 5.11 -5.07 2.01
CA GLY A 67 6.05 -5.98 1.36
C GLY A 67 7.50 -5.85 1.84
N ALA A 68 7.78 -4.97 2.81
CA ALA A 68 9.11 -4.85 3.41
C ALA A 68 9.14 -5.30 4.88
N ARG A 69 7.99 -5.37 5.55
CA ARG A 69 7.89 -5.72 6.98
C ARG A 69 7.41 -7.14 7.22
N SER A 70 8.09 -7.83 8.13
CA SER A 70 7.63 -9.07 8.75
C SER A 70 6.49 -8.82 9.75
N VAL A 71 5.77 -9.89 10.14
CA VAL A 71 4.72 -9.83 11.18
C VAL A 71 5.21 -9.15 12.47
N GLN A 72 6.44 -9.43 12.90
CA GLN A 72 7.01 -8.83 14.11
C GLN A 72 7.27 -7.33 13.94
N GLU A 73 7.75 -6.90 12.76
CA GLU A 73 8.01 -5.49 12.46
C GLU A 73 6.71 -4.71 12.33
N ILE A 74 5.67 -5.30 11.72
CA ILE A 74 4.32 -4.71 11.67
C ILE A 74 3.77 -4.55 13.09
N ALA A 75 3.88 -5.58 13.92
CA ALA A 75 3.43 -5.54 15.31
C ALA A 75 4.15 -4.43 16.11
N LYS A 76 5.47 -4.33 15.98
CA LYS A 76 6.27 -3.27 16.60
C LYS A 76 5.88 -1.89 16.08
N HIS A 77 5.68 -1.74 14.78
CA HIS A 77 5.28 -0.47 14.16
C HIS A 77 3.93 0.04 14.68
N LEU A 78 2.97 -0.87 14.83
CA LEU A 78 1.61 -0.55 15.28
C LEU A 78 1.46 -0.54 16.80
N GLY A 79 2.51 -0.91 17.56
CA GLY A 79 2.44 -1.05 19.02
C GLY A 79 1.50 -2.18 19.48
N MET A 80 1.39 -3.25 18.69
CA MET A 80 0.49 -4.39 18.94
C MET A 80 1.29 -5.66 19.27
N GLN A 81 0.64 -6.62 19.91
CA GLN A 81 1.21 -7.97 20.07
C GLN A 81 1.18 -8.74 18.75
N ARG A 82 2.23 -9.53 18.46
CA ARG A 82 2.33 -10.37 17.25
C ARG A 82 1.10 -11.27 17.04
N GLN A 83 0.55 -11.81 18.13
CA GLN A 83 -0.64 -12.67 18.13
C GLN A 83 -1.91 -11.97 17.61
N ASN A 84 -1.94 -10.63 17.65
CA ASN A 84 -3.05 -9.84 17.10
C ASN A 84 -2.87 -9.49 15.62
N VAL A 85 -1.65 -9.59 15.10
CA VAL A 85 -1.31 -9.21 13.71
C VAL A 85 -1.38 -10.43 12.78
N GLY A 86 -0.80 -11.56 13.20
CA GLY A 86 -0.74 -12.78 12.39
C GLY A 86 -2.11 -13.27 11.87
N PRO A 87 -3.14 -13.39 12.73
CA PRO A 87 -4.47 -13.81 12.30
C PRO A 87 -5.11 -12.84 11.30
N ASP A 88 -4.96 -11.52 11.50
CA ASP A 88 -5.51 -10.53 10.58
C ASP A 88 -4.78 -10.57 9.22
N LEU A 89 -3.46 -10.76 9.19
CA LEU A 89 -2.69 -10.93 7.94
C LEU A 89 -3.14 -12.19 7.18
N LYS A 90 -3.29 -13.33 7.88
CA LYS A 90 -3.78 -14.58 7.27
C LYS A 90 -5.18 -14.42 6.71
N HIS A 91 -6.08 -13.79 7.46
CA HIS A 91 -7.44 -13.52 6.99
C HIS A 91 -7.42 -12.64 5.73
N LEU A 92 -6.67 -11.53 5.74
CA LEU A 92 -6.53 -10.66 4.57
C LEU A 92 -5.87 -11.35 3.36
N GLY A 93 -4.99 -12.33 3.61
CA GLY A 93 -4.45 -13.21 2.58
C GLY A 93 -5.52 -14.13 1.97
N ASN A 94 -6.35 -14.75 2.81
CA ASN A 94 -7.45 -15.63 2.38
C ASN A 94 -8.51 -14.85 1.58
N GLU A 95 -8.78 -13.60 1.94
CA GLU A 95 -9.66 -12.68 1.21
C GLU A 95 -9.03 -12.15 -0.09
N GLY A 96 -7.80 -12.55 -0.41
CA GLY A 96 -7.11 -12.18 -1.64
C GLY A 96 -6.60 -10.73 -1.69
N LEU A 97 -6.49 -10.06 -0.54
CA LEU A 97 -5.99 -8.67 -0.46
C LEU A 97 -4.48 -8.60 -0.23
N LEU A 98 -3.92 -9.59 0.46
CA LEU A 98 -2.48 -9.71 0.73
C LEU A 98 -1.92 -11.01 0.14
N GLU A 99 -0.59 -11.02 0.00
CA GLU A 99 0.18 -12.23 -0.33
C GLU A 99 1.44 -12.31 0.52
N LEU A 100 1.89 -13.55 0.73
CA LEU A 100 3.15 -13.84 1.41
C LEU A 100 4.27 -13.79 0.37
N VAL A 101 5.15 -12.80 0.47
CA VAL A 101 6.22 -12.55 -0.50
C VAL A 101 7.48 -13.32 -0.14
N ASP A 102 7.76 -13.42 1.15
CA ASP A 102 8.89 -14.18 1.67
C ASP A 102 8.52 -14.80 3.02
N SER A 103 9.05 -15.99 3.26
CA SER A 103 8.94 -16.73 4.52
C SER A 103 10.30 -17.25 5.01
N ARG A 104 11.39 -16.89 4.32
CA ARG A 104 12.73 -17.36 4.65
C ARG A 104 13.14 -16.83 6.03
N SER A 105 13.72 -17.71 6.83
CA SER A 105 14.23 -17.40 8.18
C SER A 105 13.15 -16.97 9.18
N ASN A 106 11.97 -17.60 9.15
CA ASN A 106 10.89 -17.41 10.12
C ASN A 106 10.35 -15.96 10.18
N ARG A 107 10.52 -15.24 9.06
CA ARG A 107 10.02 -13.89 8.84
C ARG A 107 9.00 -13.92 7.72
N ASP A 108 7.73 -14.03 8.09
CA ASP A 108 6.62 -13.94 7.14
C ASP A 108 6.43 -12.47 6.73
N ILE A 109 6.81 -12.14 5.50
CA ILE A 109 6.68 -10.81 4.90
C ILE A 109 5.44 -10.79 4.01
N TRP A 110 4.54 -9.85 4.30
CA TRP A 110 3.27 -9.71 3.59
C TRP A 110 3.24 -8.44 2.76
N ALA A 111 2.76 -8.55 1.53
CA ALA A 111 2.56 -7.43 0.62
C ALA A 111 1.10 -7.33 0.15
N LYS A 112 0.72 -6.12 -0.27
CA LYS A 112 -0.58 -5.88 -0.91
C LYS A 112 -0.55 -6.41 -2.34
N LYS A 113 -1.59 -7.14 -2.72
CA LYS A 113 -1.78 -7.56 -4.11
C LYS A 113 -2.14 -6.35 -5.01
N PRO A 114 -1.96 -6.46 -6.34
CA PRO A 114 -2.32 -5.40 -7.30
C PRO A 114 -3.77 -4.90 -7.23
N VAL A 115 -4.67 -5.69 -6.62
CA VAL A 115 -6.05 -5.31 -6.33
C VAL A 115 -6.15 -4.02 -5.50
N ASP A 116 -5.18 -3.75 -4.61
CA ASP A 116 -5.13 -2.52 -3.82
C ASP A 116 -5.07 -1.27 -4.70
N ARG A 117 -4.19 -1.29 -5.72
CA ARG A 117 -4.00 -0.17 -6.65
C ARG A 117 -5.21 -0.01 -7.56
N THR A 118 -5.68 -1.13 -8.08
CA THR A 118 -6.80 -1.21 -9.01
C THR A 118 -8.09 -0.67 -8.39
N LEU A 119 -8.41 -1.09 -7.16
CA LEU A 119 -9.63 -0.67 -6.45
C LEU A 119 -9.42 0.51 -5.50
N ARG A 120 -8.20 1.04 -5.40
CA ARG A 120 -7.83 2.14 -4.50
C ARG A 120 -8.23 1.88 -3.03
N ILE A 121 -7.96 0.66 -2.53
CA ILE A 121 -8.34 0.21 -1.19
C ILE A 121 -7.62 1.03 -0.10
N THR A 122 -6.30 1.20 -0.23
CA THR A 122 -5.49 1.98 0.72
C THR A 122 -6.00 3.42 0.89
N PRO A 123 -6.19 4.23 -0.17
CA PRO A 123 -6.81 5.55 -0.04
C PRO A 123 -8.19 5.54 0.62
N PHE A 124 -9.00 4.53 0.35
CA PHE A 124 -10.32 4.38 0.95
C PHE A 124 -10.23 4.17 2.47
N LEU A 125 -9.44 3.19 2.92
CA LEU A 125 -9.27 2.90 4.35
C LEU A 125 -8.66 4.06 5.13
N CYS A 126 -7.71 4.78 4.53
CA CYS A 126 -7.16 6.00 5.13
C CYS A 126 -8.23 7.05 5.41
N LYS A 127 -9.23 7.19 4.52
CA LYS A 127 -10.35 8.14 4.69
C LYS A 127 -11.38 7.61 5.70
N GLU A 128 -11.83 6.37 5.55
CA GLU A 128 -12.88 5.76 6.40
C GLU A 128 -12.47 5.73 7.88
N PHE A 129 -11.21 5.38 8.15
CA PHE A 129 -10.72 5.19 9.53
C PHE A 129 -9.77 6.29 10.02
N ASN A 130 -9.55 7.35 9.23
CA ASN A 130 -8.63 8.44 9.54
C ASN A 130 -7.19 7.96 9.85
N PHE A 131 -6.67 7.11 8.96
CA PHE A 131 -5.31 6.55 9.06
C PHE A 131 -4.34 7.22 8.09
N GLN A 132 -3.06 7.12 8.45
CA GLN A 132 -1.95 7.33 7.53
C GLN A 132 -1.73 6.06 6.70
N LYS A 133 -1.00 6.18 5.58
CA LYS A 133 -0.69 5.04 4.69
C LYS A 133 0.06 3.89 5.37
N ASN A 134 0.65 4.13 6.55
CA ASN A 134 1.37 3.15 7.36
C ASN A 134 0.49 2.45 8.43
N GLY A 135 -0.82 2.76 8.50
CA GLY A 135 -1.74 2.17 9.47
C GLY A 135 -1.77 2.84 10.85
N LEU A 136 -1.00 3.92 11.05
CA LEU A 136 -1.09 4.74 12.26
C LEU A 136 -2.21 5.78 12.13
N ARG A 137 -2.86 6.12 13.24
CA ARG A 137 -3.88 7.19 13.27
C ARG A 137 -3.24 8.50 12.83
N GLN A 138 -3.95 9.24 11.97
CA GLN A 138 -3.58 10.63 11.76
C GLN A 138 -3.75 11.34 13.10
N LYS A 139 -2.68 11.98 13.59
CA LYS A 139 -2.81 12.90 14.73
C LYS A 139 -3.87 13.93 14.33
N PRO A 140 -4.89 14.19 15.16
CA PRO A 140 -5.81 15.29 14.88
C PRO A 140 -4.94 16.53 14.74
N GLY A 141 -4.85 17.06 13.53
CA GLY A 141 -4.00 18.22 13.27
C GLY A 141 -4.42 19.32 14.23
N LYS A 142 -3.46 19.94 14.92
CA LYS A 142 -3.63 21.30 15.42
C LYS A 142 -4.22 22.07 14.24
N ARG A 143 -5.49 22.48 14.35
CA ARG A 143 -6.12 23.37 13.36
C ARG A 143 -5.11 24.47 13.10
N SER A 144 -4.67 24.60 11.85
CA SER A 144 -3.92 25.76 11.39
C SER A 144 -4.64 26.99 11.95
N SER A 145 -4.04 27.64 12.94
CA SER A 145 -4.49 28.92 13.42
C SER A 145 -4.29 29.87 12.25
N ARG A 146 -5.37 30.10 11.50
CA ARG A 146 -5.49 31.18 10.53
C ARG A 146 -4.82 32.41 11.16
N PRO A 147 -3.78 33.01 10.54
CA PRO A 147 -3.11 34.16 11.15
C PRO A 147 -4.16 35.24 11.36
N LYS A 148 -4.34 35.68 12.61
CA LYS A 148 -5.19 36.84 12.90
C LYS A 148 -4.58 38.01 12.14
N LYS A 149 -5.28 38.51 11.13
CA LYS A 149 -5.00 39.81 10.52
C LYS A 149 -4.95 40.83 11.66
N LYS A 150 -3.77 41.38 11.95
CA LYS A 150 -3.66 42.58 12.78
C LYS A 150 -4.35 43.71 12.01
N ARG A 151 -5.37 44.32 12.64
CA ARG A 151 -5.94 45.61 12.22
C ARG A 151 -5.06 46.71 12.77
#